data_AF-A0A1Q8KTZ6-F1
#
_entry.id   AF-A0A1Q8KTZ6-F1
#
_cell.length_a   1.000
_cell.length_b   1.000
_cell.length_c   1.000
_cell.angle_alpha   90.00
_cell.angle_beta   90.00
_cell.angle_gamma   90.00
#
_symmetry.space_group_name_H-M   'P 1'
#
loop_
_entity.id
_entity.type
_entity.pdbx_description
1 polymer ?
#
loop_
_entity_poly.entity_id
_entity_poly.type
_entity_poly.pdbx_seq_one_letter_code
_entity_poly.pdbx_strand_id
1 'polypeptide(L)'
;MVEGYSRELSSCGFWPGGGDEGAFYAYADPAPDGFAEQPAGPDGAHYSTEFQQFLFPYEAARAAADPDRAVSEFLHATYEAAANLGHWDRAGLEDDPFRWTTDPATPRRST
;
A
#
# COMPACT_ATOMS: atom_id res chain seq x y z
N MET A 1 -7.30 1.07 27.16
CA MET A 1 -6.79 0.40 25.96
C MET A 1 -5.73 1.34 25.40
N VAL A 2 -4.46 0.95 25.39
CA VAL A 2 -3.39 1.78 24.81
C VAL A 2 -3.22 1.28 23.39
N GLU A 3 -3.75 2.01 22.42
CA GLU A 3 -3.55 1.73 21.00
C GLU A 3 -2.07 1.91 20.66
N GLY A 4 -1.50 0.92 19.96
CA GLY A 4 -0.08 0.90 19.56
C GLY A 4 0.25 1.84 18.41
N TYR A 5 -0.56 2.87 18.16
CA TYR A 5 -0.38 3.83 17.08
C TYR A 5 0.15 5.12 17.68
N SER A 6 1.43 5.38 17.44
CA SER A 6 2.12 6.50 18.10
C SER A 6 1.99 7.84 17.37
N ARG A 7 1.75 7.88 16.04
CA ARG A 7 1.65 9.13 15.26
C ARG A 7 0.78 9.01 14.01
N GLU A 8 1.29 8.32 12.98
CA GLU A 8 0.70 8.20 11.64
C GLU A 8 1.07 6.83 11.07
N LEU A 9 0.19 6.21 10.29
CA LEU A 9 0.43 4.91 9.68
C LEU A 9 -0.25 4.75 8.33
N SER A 10 0.26 3.82 7.53
CA SER A 10 -0.41 3.24 6.37
C SER A 10 -0.48 1.72 6.60
N SER A 11 -1.67 1.15 6.49
CA SER A 11 -1.91 -0.29 6.69
C SER A 11 -2.63 -0.86 5.48
N CYS A 12 -2.28 -2.08 5.10
CA CYS A 12 -2.90 -2.78 3.98
C CYS A 12 -2.97 -4.29 4.23
N GLY A 13 -3.82 -4.98 3.46
CA GLY A 13 -3.93 -6.42 3.53
C GLY A 13 -5.09 -6.96 2.70
N PHE A 14 -5.60 -8.13 3.10
CA PHE A 14 -6.73 -8.79 2.45
C PHE A 14 -7.83 -9.14 3.46
N TRP A 15 -9.08 -8.77 3.15
CA TRP A 15 -10.27 -9.22 3.87
C TRP A 15 -10.95 -10.33 3.07
N PRO A 16 -11.00 -11.58 3.57
CA PRO A 16 -11.76 -12.65 2.92
C PRO A 16 -13.28 -12.43 2.94
N GLY A 17 -13.79 -11.41 3.66
CA GLY A 17 -15.20 -11.06 3.74
C GLY A 17 -15.55 -9.66 3.19
N GLY A 18 -14.67 -9.02 2.42
CA GLY A 18 -15.00 -7.76 1.73
C GLY A 18 -15.78 -8.03 0.44
N GLY A 19 -17.09 -7.78 0.41
CA GLY A 19 -17.95 -8.19 -0.71
C GLY A 19 -18.22 -9.70 -0.74
N ASP A 20 -18.62 -10.25 -1.90
CA ASP A 20 -19.01 -11.66 -2.02
C ASP A 20 -17.80 -12.64 -1.98
N GLU A 21 -16.62 -12.23 -2.46
CA GLU A 21 -15.40 -13.07 -2.53
C GLU A 21 -14.17 -12.51 -1.80
N GLY A 22 -14.26 -11.30 -1.21
CA GLY A 22 -13.14 -10.65 -0.53
C GLY A 22 -12.55 -9.45 -1.28
N ALA A 23 -11.70 -8.68 -0.59
CA ALA A 23 -11.06 -7.49 -1.16
C ALA A 23 -9.70 -7.23 -0.50
N PHE A 24 -8.75 -6.73 -1.30
CA PHE A 24 -7.57 -6.06 -0.76
C PHE A 24 -7.99 -4.70 -0.21
N TYR A 25 -7.32 -4.26 0.84
CA TYR A 25 -7.60 -2.98 1.47
C TYR A 25 -6.33 -2.20 1.76
N ALA A 26 -6.47 -0.88 1.83
CA ALA A 26 -5.45 0.00 2.37
C ALA A 26 -6.07 1.24 3.02
N TYR A 27 -5.55 1.66 4.17
CA TYR A 27 -5.96 2.89 4.84
C TYR A 27 -4.78 3.59 5.50
N ALA A 28 -4.94 4.87 5.79
CA ALA A 28 -4.02 5.64 6.61
C ALA A 28 -4.74 6.13 7.87
N ASP A 29 -4.02 6.19 8.99
CA ASP A 29 -4.55 6.73 10.25
C ASP A 29 -3.53 7.66 10.94
N PRO A 30 -3.88 8.93 11.20
CA PRO A 30 -5.01 9.62 10.59
C PRO A 30 -4.86 9.68 9.06
N ALA A 31 -5.97 9.65 8.33
CA ALA A 31 -5.94 9.85 6.87
C ALA A 31 -5.54 11.30 6.55
N PRO A 32 -4.51 11.54 5.72
CA PRO A 32 -4.09 12.89 5.37
C PRO A 32 -5.11 13.58 4.45
N ASP A 33 -5.12 14.91 4.45
CA ASP A 33 -6.02 15.69 3.60
C ASP A 33 -5.82 15.34 2.12
N GLY A 34 -6.90 15.07 1.40
CA GLY A 34 -6.85 14.69 -0.01
C GLY A 34 -6.58 13.20 -0.28
N PHE A 35 -6.52 12.36 0.76
CA PHE A 35 -6.22 10.92 0.62
C PHE A 35 -7.32 10.17 -0.11
N ALA A 36 -8.60 10.42 0.22
CA ALA A 36 -9.74 9.73 -0.39
C ALA A 36 -9.90 10.02 -1.88
N GLU A 37 -9.31 11.11 -2.35
CA GLU A 37 -9.33 11.58 -3.74
C GLU A 37 -8.16 11.04 -4.58
N GLN A 38 -7.17 10.39 -3.96
CA GLN A 38 -6.04 9.83 -4.70
C GLN A 38 -6.46 8.63 -5.57
N PRO A 39 -5.83 8.45 -6.74
CA PRO A 39 -6.04 7.27 -7.56
C PRO A 39 -5.52 6.02 -6.82
N ALA A 40 -6.33 4.97 -6.79
CA ALA A 40 -5.99 3.73 -6.10
C ALA A 40 -5.13 2.76 -6.93
N GLY A 41 -4.71 3.15 -8.14
CA GLY A 41 -3.93 2.32 -9.06
C GLY A 41 -4.80 1.59 -10.09
N PRO A 42 -4.98 0.26 -9.98
CA PRO A 42 -5.60 -0.56 -11.02
C PRO A 42 -7.10 -0.32 -11.18
N ASP A 43 -7.62 -0.69 -12.36
CA ASP A 43 -9.04 -0.67 -12.65
C ASP A 43 -9.85 -1.50 -11.63
N GLY A 44 -10.90 -0.90 -11.07
CA GLY A 44 -11.76 -1.51 -10.06
C GLY A 44 -11.37 -1.20 -8.60
N ALA A 45 -10.16 -0.69 -8.36
CA ALA A 45 -9.80 -0.15 -7.05
C ALA A 45 -10.49 1.20 -6.81
N HIS A 46 -11.00 1.43 -5.59
CA HIS A 46 -11.74 2.63 -5.24
C HIS A 46 -11.65 2.94 -3.74
N TYR A 47 -11.92 4.18 -3.35
CA TYR A 47 -12.08 4.56 -1.95
C TYR A 47 -13.52 4.28 -1.48
N SER A 48 -13.68 3.56 -0.37
CA SER A 48 -14.98 3.37 0.29
C SER A 48 -15.14 4.39 1.40
N THR A 49 -16.10 5.30 1.24
CA THR A 49 -16.48 6.24 2.31
C THR A 49 -17.16 5.56 3.49
N GLU A 50 -17.74 4.37 3.30
CA GLU A 50 -18.33 3.60 4.40
C GLU A 50 -17.25 3.06 5.34
N PHE A 51 -16.19 2.50 4.76
CA PHE A 51 -15.09 1.88 5.52
C PHE A 51 -13.90 2.81 5.76
N GLN A 52 -13.92 4.02 5.17
CA GLN A 52 -12.84 5.01 5.22
C GLN A 52 -11.48 4.44 4.75
N GLN A 53 -11.51 3.58 3.73
CA GLN A 53 -10.34 2.88 3.21
C GLN A 53 -10.46 2.63 1.71
N PHE A 54 -9.32 2.48 1.05
CA PHE A 54 -9.26 1.94 -0.30
C PHE A 54 -9.59 0.45 -0.29
N LEU A 55 -10.33 0.03 -1.31
CA LEU A 55 -10.70 -1.36 -1.58
C LEU A 55 -10.34 -1.72 -3.01
N PHE A 56 -9.80 -2.92 -3.20
CA PHE A 56 -9.62 -3.54 -4.50
C PHE A 56 -10.26 -4.94 -4.47
N PRO A 57 -11.45 -5.12 -5.08
CA PRO A 57 -12.18 -6.39 -5.04
C PRO A 57 -11.35 -7.56 -5.56
N TYR A 58 -11.45 -8.71 -4.89
CA TYR A 58 -10.70 -9.91 -5.28
C TYR A 58 -11.04 -10.37 -6.69
N GLU A 59 -12.31 -10.29 -7.09
CA GLU A 59 -12.75 -10.63 -8.45
C GLU A 59 -12.07 -9.78 -9.53
N ALA A 60 -11.88 -8.48 -9.27
CA ALA A 60 -11.20 -7.57 -10.18
C ALA A 60 -9.70 -7.90 -10.25
N ALA A 61 -9.07 -8.14 -9.10
CA ALA A 61 -7.67 -8.59 -9.03
C ALA A 61 -7.45 -9.92 -9.79
N ARG A 62 -8.34 -10.90 -9.58
CA ARG A 62 -8.29 -12.23 -10.21
C ARG A 62 -8.50 -12.15 -11.73
N ALA A 63 -9.30 -11.21 -12.20
CA ALA A 63 -9.61 -11.02 -13.61
C ALA A 63 -8.57 -10.17 -14.37
N ALA A 64 -7.64 -9.52 -13.66
CA ALA A 64 -6.59 -8.72 -14.26
C ALA A 64 -5.67 -9.59 -15.14
N ALA A 65 -5.12 -8.98 -16.20
CA ALA A 65 -4.18 -9.66 -17.09
C ALA A 65 -2.89 -10.11 -16.36
N ASP A 66 -2.51 -9.38 -15.32
CA ASP A 66 -1.38 -9.68 -14.43
C ASP A 66 -1.81 -9.39 -12.97
N PRO A 67 -2.35 -10.39 -12.26
CA PRO A 67 -2.89 -10.21 -10.90
C PRO A 67 -1.85 -9.73 -9.89
N ASP A 68 -0.63 -10.28 -9.94
CA ASP A 68 0.45 -9.92 -9.01
C ASP A 68 0.85 -8.45 -9.18
N ARG A 69 0.94 -7.99 -10.44
CA ARG A 69 1.18 -6.60 -10.75
C ARG A 69 0.04 -5.69 -10.30
N ALA A 70 -1.21 -6.08 -10.55
CA ALA A 70 -2.37 -5.26 -10.18
C ALA A 70 -2.46 -5.06 -8.66
N VAL A 71 -2.27 -6.13 -7.88
CA VAL A 71 -2.25 -6.02 -6.40
C VAL A 71 -1.07 -5.17 -5.95
N SER A 72 0.12 -5.38 -6.51
CA SER A 72 1.31 -4.59 -6.16
C SER A 72 1.13 -3.10 -6.48
N GLU A 73 0.49 -2.78 -7.62
CA GLU A 73 0.15 -1.41 -8.01
C GLU A 73 -0.83 -0.76 -7.02
N PHE A 74 -1.86 -1.48 -6.59
CA PHE A 74 -2.79 -1.02 -5.57
C PHE A 74 -2.10 -0.71 -4.24
N LEU A 75 -1.25 -1.63 -3.76
CA LEU A 75 -0.53 -1.47 -2.49
C LEU A 75 0.46 -0.31 -2.54
N HIS A 76 1.17 -0.13 -3.66
CA HIS A 76 2.07 0.99 -3.84
C HIS A 76 1.32 2.32 -3.98
N ALA A 77 0.31 2.42 -4.84
CA ALA A 77 -0.43 3.66 -5.06
C ALA A 77 -1.04 4.21 -3.76
N THR A 78 -1.62 3.33 -2.94
CA THR A 78 -2.24 3.72 -1.67
C THR A 78 -1.21 4.07 -0.59
N TYR A 79 -0.06 3.40 -0.55
CA TYR A 79 1.06 3.81 0.29
C TYR A 79 1.63 5.17 -0.13
N GLU A 80 1.87 5.39 -1.42
CA GLU A 80 2.41 6.65 -1.93
C GLU A 80 1.46 7.82 -1.67
N ALA A 81 0.15 7.60 -1.83
CA ALA A 81 -0.88 8.57 -1.46
C ALA A 81 -0.74 8.99 0.01
N ALA A 82 -0.61 8.04 0.93
CA ALA A 82 -0.46 8.32 2.36
C ALA A 82 0.86 9.04 2.66
N ALA A 83 1.98 8.50 2.16
CA ALA A 83 3.32 9.02 2.46
C ALA A 83 3.56 10.41 1.86
N ASN A 84 3.07 10.67 0.64
CA ASN A 84 3.26 11.96 -0.03
C ASN A 84 2.39 13.06 0.62
N LEU A 85 1.11 12.77 0.91
CA LEU A 85 0.20 13.73 1.54
C LEU A 85 0.49 13.93 3.03
N GLY A 86 0.95 12.88 3.73
CA GLY A 86 1.44 12.95 5.12
C GLY A 86 2.84 13.56 5.22
N HIS A 87 3.50 13.86 4.10
CA HIS A 87 4.86 14.41 4.06
C HIS A 87 5.90 13.57 4.82
N TRP A 88 5.79 12.25 4.72
CA TRP A 88 6.69 11.32 5.40
C TRP A 88 8.10 11.36 4.80
N ASP A 89 9.11 11.10 5.63
CA ASP A 89 10.48 10.88 5.17
C ASP A 89 10.58 9.50 4.49
N ARG A 90 10.15 9.43 3.23
CA ARG A 90 10.17 8.19 2.44
C ARG A 90 11.58 7.62 2.31
N ALA A 91 12.62 8.45 2.23
CA ALA A 91 14.00 7.99 2.17
C ALA A 91 14.44 7.28 3.47
N GLY A 92 13.85 7.63 4.61
CA GLY A 92 14.05 6.94 5.89
C GLY A 92 13.18 5.71 6.10
N LEU A 93 12.10 5.53 5.33
CA LEU A 93 11.12 4.45 5.47
C LEU A 93 11.29 3.35 4.41
N GLU A 94 11.66 3.73 3.20
CA GLU A 94 11.85 2.84 2.06
C GLU A 94 13.25 2.27 2.07
N ASP A 95 13.37 1.02 1.66
CA ASP A 95 14.64 0.31 1.61
C ASP A 95 14.83 -0.30 0.23
N ASP A 96 16.08 -0.51 -0.17
CA ASP A 96 16.39 -1.13 -1.45
C ASP A 96 15.89 -2.59 -1.42
N PRO A 97 14.93 -2.99 -2.28
CA PRO A 97 14.41 -4.36 -2.30
C PRO A 97 15.50 -5.38 -2.65
N PHE A 98 16.59 -4.92 -3.26
CA PHE A 98 17.75 -5.72 -3.65
C PHE A 98 18.92 -5.61 -2.66
N ARG A 99 18.77 -4.92 -1.52
CA ARG A 99 19.85 -4.73 -0.54
C ARG A 99 20.48 -6.03 -0.02
N TRP A 100 19.77 -7.15 -0.14
CA TRP A 100 20.26 -8.49 0.24
C TRP A 100 20.75 -9.33 -0.93
N THR A 101 20.60 -8.87 -2.18
CA THR A 101 21.09 -9.57 -3.38
C THR A 101 22.58 -9.36 -3.66
N THR A 102 23.36 -9.04 -2.62
CA THR A 102 24.81 -8.91 -2.79
C THR A 102 25.39 -10.28 -3.14
N ASP A 103 25.87 -10.42 -4.38
CA ASP A 103 26.77 -11.49 -4.77
C ASP A 103 27.99 -11.46 -3.82
N PRO A 104 28.32 -12.55 -3.11
CA PRO A 104 29.49 -12.60 -2.23
C PRO A 104 30.83 -12.30 -2.93
N ALA A 105 30.86 -12.19 -4.27
CA ALA A 105 32.06 -11.88 -5.04
C ALA A 105 32.41 -10.39 -5.19
N THR A 106 31.57 -9.43 -4.77
CA THR A 106 31.86 -7.99 -4.96
C THR A 106 32.46 -7.34 -3.70
N PRO A 107 33.74 -6.95 -3.67
CA PRO A 107 34.32 -6.28 -2.51
C PRO A 107 33.72 -4.89 -2.33
N ARG A 108 33.17 -4.63 -1.14
CA ARG A 108 32.64 -3.31 -0.75
C ARG A 108 33.77 -2.29 -0.84
N ARG A 109 33.65 -1.31 -1.74
CA ARG A 109 34.55 -0.15 -1.76
C ARG A 109 34.19 0.76 -0.59
N SER A 110 35.09 0.85 0.37
CA SER A 110 35.11 1.90 1.39
C SER A 110 35.57 3.21 0.77
N THR A 111 34.81 4.29 0.93
CA THR A 111 35.33 5.64 1.20
C THR A 111 34.23 6.42 1.90
#